data_AF-A0A2S0Q5Q1-F1
#
_entry.id   AF-A0A2S0Q5Q1-F1
#
_cell.length_a   1.000
_cell.length_b   1.000
_cell.length_c   1.000
_cell.angle_alpha   90.00
_cell.angle_beta   90.00
_cell.angle_gamma   90.00
#
_symmetry.space_group_name_H-M   'P 1'
#
loop_
_entity.id
_entity.type
_entity.pdbx_description
1 polymer ?
#
loop_
_entity_poly.entity_id
_entity_poly.type
_entity_poly.pdbx_seq_one_letter_code
_entity_poly.pdbx_strand_id
1 'polypeptide(L)'
;MFSKSKKGQVSVRVDSGSVKACFPRTYFSNSKQVKLATGISLVEGWENVAARLQRRLQLELEDGKLEKSDGEFNITFYNSILEEYGLRAKLRLVSSPTSIAKPELSLLEVWDLYVEYKKPNVSYTYYIREFKGVYLNAIKAALSNVEETPLTIRTWLLDNRCRRIVKHTLINIDKAHTLALKRGLITVNLYDGIADDIDISVKGNNTINQLDVIEEDLHLFRICSTI
;
A
#
# COMPACT_ATOMS: atom_id res chain seq x y z
N MET A 1 -26.76 11.19 -39.95
CA MET A 1 -25.62 10.79 -40.82
C MET A 1 -24.33 11.25 -40.17
N PHE A 2 -23.49 10.35 -39.64
CA PHE A 2 -22.25 10.74 -38.96
C PHE A 2 -21.11 10.90 -39.99
N SER A 3 -20.77 12.16 -40.32
CA SER A 3 -19.68 12.49 -41.24
C SER A 3 -18.34 12.00 -40.69
N LYS A 4 -17.53 11.33 -41.53
CA LYS A 4 -16.15 10.96 -41.20
C LYS A 4 -15.33 12.23 -40.94
N SER A 5 -14.76 12.37 -39.74
CA SER A 5 -13.91 13.50 -39.38
C SER A 5 -12.64 13.56 -40.23
N LYS A 6 -12.13 14.77 -40.48
CA LYS A 6 -10.91 14.99 -41.28
C LYS A 6 -9.70 14.32 -40.62
N LYS A 7 -8.77 13.78 -41.43
CA LYS A 7 -7.55 13.12 -40.97
C LYS A 7 -6.77 14.08 -40.07
N GLY A 8 -6.51 13.70 -38.80
CA GLY A 8 -5.82 14.55 -37.82
C GLY A 8 -6.73 15.33 -36.87
N GLN A 9 -8.05 15.18 -36.95
CA GLN A 9 -9.01 15.90 -36.09
C GLN A 9 -9.54 15.03 -34.95
N VAL A 10 -9.73 15.63 -33.76
CA VAL A 10 -10.48 15.05 -32.65
C VAL A 10 -11.96 14.98 -33.03
N SER A 11 -12.60 13.85 -32.73
CA SER A 11 -14.04 13.67 -32.98
C SER A 11 -14.76 13.23 -31.71
N VAL A 12 -15.86 13.90 -31.37
CA VAL A 12 -16.71 13.51 -30.24
C VAL A 12 -18.00 12.93 -30.82
N ARG A 13 -18.19 11.63 -30.68
CA ARG A 13 -19.32 10.91 -31.31
C ARG A 13 -19.82 9.77 -30.44
N VAL A 14 -21.03 9.31 -30.72
CA VAL A 14 -21.58 8.12 -30.06
C VAL A 14 -20.83 6.87 -30.53
N ASP A 15 -20.32 6.08 -29.58
CA ASP A 15 -19.62 4.83 -29.81
C ASP A 15 -20.02 3.85 -28.69
N SER A 16 -20.60 2.70 -29.07
CA SER A 16 -21.05 1.67 -28.12
C SER A 16 -22.02 2.19 -27.03
N GLY A 17 -22.99 3.03 -27.40
CA GLY A 17 -24.01 3.54 -26.46
C GLY A 17 -23.53 4.65 -25.52
N SER A 18 -22.33 5.19 -25.73
CA SER A 18 -21.80 6.33 -24.95
C SER A 18 -21.14 7.35 -25.87
N VAL A 19 -21.15 8.63 -25.49
CA VAL A 19 -20.43 9.67 -26.25
C VAL A 19 -18.94 9.60 -25.90
N LYS A 20 -18.09 9.34 -26.89
CA LYS A 20 -16.64 9.20 -26.73
C LYS A 20 -15.87 10.24 -27.55
N ALA A 21 -14.80 10.75 -26.98
CA ALA A 21 -13.77 11.52 -27.66
C ALA A 21 -12.78 10.55 -28.31
N CYS A 22 -12.68 10.60 -29.63
CA CYS A 22 -11.75 9.81 -30.43
C CYS A 22 -10.64 10.72 -30.96
N PHE A 23 -9.41 10.44 -30.55
CA PHE A 23 -8.24 11.19 -30.98
C PHE A 23 -7.59 10.57 -32.23
N PRO A 24 -6.80 11.33 -32.99
CA PRO A 24 -6.08 10.80 -34.16
C PRO A 24 -4.92 9.89 -33.73
N ARG A 25 -4.63 8.86 -34.53
CA ARG A 25 -3.56 7.87 -34.24
C ARG A 25 -2.14 8.44 -34.36
N THR A 26 -1.98 9.55 -35.08
CA THR A 26 -0.68 10.13 -35.43
C THR A 26 -0.04 10.93 -34.30
N TYR A 27 -0.80 11.27 -33.26
CA TYR A 27 -0.36 12.16 -32.17
C TYR A 27 0.19 11.43 -30.95
N PHE A 28 0.05 10.11 -30.85
CA PHE A 28 0.50 9.36 -29.69
C PHE A 28 1.38 8.18 -30.13
N SER A 29 2.51 8.01 -29.43
CA SER A 29 3.59 7.06 -29.75
C SER A 29 3.12 5.61 -29.90
N ASN A 30 2.03 5.23 -29.21
CA ASN A 30 1.56 3.85 -29.13
C ASN A 30 0.78 3.32 -30.35
N SER A 31 0.64 4.07 -31.45
CA SER A 31 -0.06 3.67 -32.70
C SER A 31 -1.53 3.22 -32.55
N LYS A 32 -2.04 3.14 -31.32
CA LYS A 32 -3.42 2.81 -30.96
C LYS A 32 -4.24 4.10 -30.92
N GLN A 33 -5.45 4.04 -31.47
CA GLN A 33 -6.36 5.17 -31.42
C GLN A 33 -6.89 5.34 -29.99
N VAL A 34 -6.58 6.46 -29.35
CA VAL A 34 -7.12 6.80 -28.03
C VAL A 34 -8.60 7.15 -28.17
N LYS A 35 -9.45 6.38 -27.49
CA LYS A 35 -10.90 6.62 -27.42
C LYS A 35 -11.30 6.69 -25.95
N LEU A 36 -11.80 7.83 -25.51
CA LEU A 36 -12.14 8.06 -24.10
C LEU A 36 -13.62 8.44 -23.97
N ALA A 37 -14.28 7.89 -22.96
CA ALA A 37 -15.63 8.30 -22.62
C ALA A 37 -15.64 9.76 -22.15
N THR A 38 -16.69 10.50 -22.53
CA THR A 38 -16.84 11.92 -22.17
C THR A 38 -17.79 12.14 -20.99
N GLY A 39 -18.64 11.17 -20.66
CA GLY A 39 -19.69 11.33 -19.64
C GLY A 39 -20.92 12.12 -20.10
N ILE A 40 -20.96 12.59 -21.35
CA ILE A 40 -22.12 13.29 -21.90
C ILE A 40 -23.30 12.31 -21.96
N SER A 41 -24.40 12.68 -21.30
CA SER A 41 -25.65 11.93 -21.35
C SER A 41 -26.30 12.08 -22.74
N LEU A 42 -26.88 10.99 -23.26
CA LEU A 42 -27.57 10.95 -24.56
C LEU A 42 -28.98 11.60 -24.48
N VAL A 43 -29.07 12.79 -23.89
CA VAL A 43 -30.30 13.59 -23.78
C VAL A 43 -30.31 14.63 -24.90
N GLU A 44 -31.49 15.14 -25.27
CA GLU A 44 -31.64 16.19 -26.28
C GLU A 44 -30.68 17.38 -26.01
N GLY A 45 -29.95 17.82 -27.05
CA GLY A 45 -28.94 18.88 -26.93
C GLY A 45 -27.49 18.42 -26.67
N TRP A 46 -27.23 17.11 -26.53
CA TRP A 46 -25.88 16.56 -26.33
C TRP A 46 -24.90 16.92 -27.46
N GLU A 47 -25.39 17.08 -28.69
CA GLU A 47 -24.57 17.40 -29.87
C GLU A 47 -23.88 18.76 -29.74
N ASN A 48 -24.54 19.75 -29.14
CA ASN A 48 -23.97 21.08 -28.90
C ASN A 48 -22.85 21.03 -27.86
N VAL A 49 -23.05 20.23 -26.80
CA VAL A 49 -22.03 20.01 -25.77
C VAL A 49 -20.84 19.25 -26.35
N ALA A 50 -21.11 18.22 -27.14
CA ALA A 50 -20.09 17.44 -27.86
C ALA A 50 -19.28 18.31 -28.83
N ALA A 51 -19.92 19.21 -29.57
CA ALA A 51 -19.24 20.12 -30.50
C ALA A 51 -18.33 21.12 -29.78
N ARG A 52 -18.78 21.69 -28.65
CA ARG A 52 -17.96 22.58 -27.81
C ARG A 52 -16.75 21.85 -27.23
N LEU A 53 -16.98 20.64 -26.69
CA LEU A 53 -15.91 19.80 -26.16
C LEU A 53 -14.92 19.40 -27.25
N GLN A 54 -15.40 19.03 -28.44
CA GLN A 54 -14.55 18.70 -29.59
C GLN A 54 -13.64 19.86 -29.97
N ARG A 55 -14.17 21.09 -30.04
CA ARG A 55 -13.38 22.28 -30.36
C ARG A 55 -12.29 22.53 -29.31
N ARG A 56 -12.62 22.39 -28.03
CA ARG A 56 -11.66 22.55 -26.93
C ARG A 56 -10.57 21.49 -26.99
N LEU A 57 -10.93 20.22 -27.13
CA LEU A 57 -9.96 19.12 -27.22
C LEU A 57 -9.05 19.25 -28.44
N GLN A 58 -9.56 19.78 -29.56
CA GLN A 58 -8.74 20.06 -30.73
C GLN A 58 -7.65 21.10 -30.44
N LEU A 59 -8.02 22.21 -29.77
CA LEU A 59 -7.05 23.25 -29.39
C LEU A 59 -5.99 22.72 -28.43
N GLU A 60 -6.39 21.97 -27.41
CA GLU A 60 -5.43 21.42 -26.43
C GLU A 60 -4.53 20.32 -27.02
N LEU A 61 -4.98 19.64 -28.07
CA LEU A 61 -4.16 18.70 -28.83
C LEU A 61 -3.11 19.45 -29.66
N GLU A 62 -3.48 20.55 -30.29
CA GLU A 62 -2.58 21.41 -31.07
C GLU A 62 -1.55 22.12 -30.17
N ASP A 63 -1.95 22.52 -28.96
CA ASP A 63 -1.08 23.09 -27.93
C ASP A 63 -0.12 22.05 -27.28
N GLY A 64 -0.27 20.76 -27.58
CA GLY A 64 0.56 19.68 -27.02
C GLY A 64 0.31 19.37 -25.54
N LYS A 65 -0.66 20.00 -24.87
CA LYS A 65 -0.96 19.80 -23.43
C LYS A 65 -1.60 18.44 -23.13
N LEU A 66 -2.19 17.81 -24.15
CA LEU A 66 -2.75 16.46 -24.07
C LEU A 66 -1.69 15.36 -24.24
N GLU A 67 -0.43 15.72 -24.46
CA GLU A 67 0.71 14.81 -24.51
C GLU A 67 1.58 15.01 -23.27
N LYS A 68 2.05 13.92 -22.66
CA LYS A 68 3.05 13.95 -21.60
C LYS A 68 4.45 14.00 -22.21
N SER A 69 5.45 14.33 -21.40
CA SER A 69 6.88 14.30 -21.77
C SER A 69 7.33 12.98 -22.43
N ASP A 70 6.66 11.87 -22.11
CA ASP A 70 6.97 10.52 -22.60
C ASP A 70 6.22 10.14 -23.90
N GLY A 71 5.47 11.07 -24.50
CA GLY A 71 4.65 10.83 -25.70
C GLY A 71 3.32 10.10 -25.45
N GLU A 72 2.97 9.89 -24.17
CA GLU A 72 1.71 9.29 -23.75
C GLU A 72 0.60 10.32 -23.59
N PHE A 73 -0.66 9.88 -23.72
CA PHE A 73 -1.83 10.74 -23.51
C PHE A 73 -1.95 11.21 -22.06
N ASN A 74 -2.09 12.51 -21.86
CA ASN A 74 -2.28 13.12 -20.55
C ASN A 74 -3.74 12.98 -20.06
N ILE A 75 -4.03 11.81 -19.47
CA ILE A 75 -5.37 11.51 -18.94
C ILE A 75 -5.78 12.47 -17.81
N THR A 76 -4.83 12.98 -17.03
CA THR A 76 -5.09 13.91 -15.93
C THR A 76 -5.62 15.24 -16.45
N PHE A 77 -4.99 15.78 -17.50
CA PHE A 77 -5.44 17.02 -18.14
C PHE A 77 -6.74 16.83 -18.91
N TYR A 78 -6.93 15.70 -19.58
CA TYR A 78 -8.23 15.38 -20.18
C TYR A 78 -9.36 15.35 -19.15
N ASN A 79 -9.12 14.78 -17.97
CA ASN A 79 -10.11 14.76 -16.89
C ASN A 79 -10.42 16.17 -16.36
N SER A 80 -9.43 17.06 -16.26
CA SER A 80 -9.69 18.45 -15.82
C SER A 80 -10.58 19.21 -16.81
N ILE A 81 -10.41 18.98 -18.11
CA ILE A 81 -11.31 19.54 -19.13
C ILE A 81 -12.74 19.00 -18.94
N LEU A 82 -12.90 17.69 -18.69
CA LEU A 82 -14.24 17.13 -18.45
C LEU A 82 -14.89 17.69 -17.18
N GLU A 83 -14.12 17.98 -16.14
CA GLU A 83 -14.59 18.64 -14.92
C GLU A 83 -15.03 20.09 -15.16
N GLU A 84 -14.30 20.86 -15.98
CA GLU A 84 -14.65 22.23 -16.35
C GLU A 84 -16.03 22.29 -17.04
N TYR A 85 -16.33 21.30 -17.87
CA TYR A 85 -17.62 21.17 -18.55
C TYR A 85 -18.71 20.52 -17.70
N GLY A 86 -18.43 20.18 -16.43
CA GLY A 86 -19.38 19.51 -15.53
C GLY A 86 -19.77 18.10 -15.97
N LEU A 87 -19.02 17.50 -16.90
CA LEU A 87 -19.30 16.17 -17.46
C LEU A 87 -18.76 15.04 -16.57
N ARG A 88 -17.86 15.40 -15.66
CA ARG A 88 -17.31 14.51 -14.64
C ARG A 88 -17.48 15.16 -13.28
N ALA A 89 -18.01 14.40 -12.32
CA ALA A 89 -18.01 14.84 -10.93
C ALA A 89 -16.56 15.04 -10.46
N LYS A 90 -16.29 16.11 -9.70
CA LYS A 90 -15.05 16.29 -8.95
C LYS A 90 -14.95 15.19 -7.91
N LEU A 91 -14.49 14.02 -8.33
CA LEU A 91 -14.14 12.94 -7.43
C LEU A 91 -12.88 13.40 -6.71
N ARG A 92 -13.05 14.07 -5.57
CA ARG A 92 -11.99 14.20 -4.60
C ARG A 92 -11.50 12.79 -4.33
N LEU A 93 -10.24 12.53 -4.66
CA LEU A 93 -9.54 11.35 -4.22
C LEU A 93 -9.43 11.49 -2.70
N VAL A 94 -10.49 11.09 -1.99
CA VAL A 94 -10.31 10.66 -0.61
C VAL A 94 -9.38 9.49 -0.76
N SER A 95 -8.16 9.63 -0.24
CA SER A 95 -7.24 8.51 -0.08
C SER A 95 -7.90 7.55 0.91
N SER A 96 -8.90 6.80 0.45
CA SER A 96 -9.35 5.60 1.12
C SER A 96 -8.16 4.64 0.97
N PRO A 97 -7.55 4.16 2.07
CA PRO A 97 -6.50 3.19 1.97
C PRO A 97 -7.03 2.02 1.14
N THR A 98 -6.29 1.70 0.09
CA THR A 98 -6.55 0.62 -0.84
C THR A 98 -6.98 -0.62 -0.05
N SER A 99 -8.26 -0.98 -0.13
CA SER A 99 -8.74 -2.27 0.36
C SER A 99 -8.28 -3.35 -0.63
N ILE A 100 -6.99 -3.64 -0.64
CA ILE A 100 -6.56 -5.02 -0.86
C ILE A 100 -6.88 -5.68 0.47
N ALA A 101 -8.13 -6.15 0.62
CA ALA A 101 -8.51 -7.05 1.68
C ALA A 101 -7.77 -8.38 1.46
N LYS A 102 -6.46 -8.39 1.71
CA LYS A 102 -5.88 -9.53 2.42
C LYS A 102 -6.50 -9.49 3.80
N PRO A 103 -6.90 -10.63 4.37
CA PRO A 103 -7.24 -10.65 5.78
C PRO A 103 -6.04 -10.05 6.52
N GLU A 104 -6.26 -8.94 7.22
CA GLU A 104 -5.32 -8.49 8.23
C GLU A 104 -5.20 -9.67 9.19
N LEU A 105 -4.12 -10.44 9.05
CA LEU A 105 -3.85 -11.55 9.95
C LEU A 105 -3.86 -11.00 11.36
N SER A 106 -4.63 -11.64 12.22
CA SER A 106 -4.63 -11.29 13.64
C SER A 106 -3.22 -11.43 14.21
N LEU A 107 -2.94 -10.69 15.27
CA LEU A 107 -1.69 -10.72 16.02
C LEU A 107 -1.27 -12.15 16.39
N LEU A 108 -2.24 -13.01 16.72
CA LEU A 108 -1.99 -14.41 17.04
C LEU A 108 -1.57 -15.22 15.82
N GLU A 109 -2.18 -15.00 14.65
CA GLU A 109 -1.78 -15.69 13.42
C GLU A 109 -0.38 -15.24 12.95
N VAL A 110 -0.09 -13.94 13.06
CA VAL A 110 1.25 -13.39 12.79
C VAL A 110 2.28 -13.98 13.76
N TRP A 111 1.91 -14.14 15.03
CA TRP A 111 2.75 -14.75 16.06
C TRP A 111 3.04 -16.22 15.76
N ASP A 112 2.03 -17.02 15.42
CA ASP A 112 2.20 -18.44 15.14
C ASP A 112 3.15 -18.68 13.95
N LEU A 113 3.03 -17.87 12.88
CA LEU A 113 3.95 -17.90 11.74
C LEU A 113 5.39 -17.59 12.14
N TYR A 114 5.57 -16.61 13.03
CA TYR A 114 6.89 -16.23 13.52
C TYR A 114 7.50 -17.30 14.44
N VAL A 115 6.69 -17.91 15.30
CA VAL A 115 7.10 -19.00 16.19
C VAL A 115 7.55 -20.21 15.40
N GLU A 116 6.83 -20.61 14.34
CA GLU A 116 7.29 -21.69 13.45
C GLU A 116 8.59 -21.34 12.70
N TYR A 117 8.75 -20.08 12.28
CA TYR A 117 10.01 -19.60 11.67
C TYR A 117 11.19 -19.59 12.65
N LYS A 118 10.96 -19.30 13.94
CA LYS A 118 12.02 -19.26 14.96
C LYS A 118 12.43 -20.63 15.46
N LYS A 119 11.54 -21.62 15.45
CA LYS A 119 11.76 -22.99 15.94
C LYS A 119 13.12 -23.62 15.54
N PRO A 120 13.60 -23.57 14.29
CA PRO A 120 14.91 -24.14 13.93
C PRO A 120 16.12 -23.36 14.47
N ASN A 121 15.93 -22.10 14.88
CA ASN A 121 17.01 -21.17 15.23
C ASN A 121 17.20 -21.02 16.75
N VAL A 122 16.41 -21.71 17.57
CA VAL A 122 16.48 -21.62 19.04
C VAL A 122 16.48 -23.01 19.67
N SER A 123 17.04 -23.14 20.86
CA SER A 123 16.98 -24.41 21.60
C SER A 123 15.53 -24.77 21.93
N TYR A 124 15.21 -26.06 21.88
CA TYR A 124 13.85 -26.56 22.10
C TYR A 124 13.27 -26.14 23.46
N THR A 125 14.11 -26.15 24.50
CA THR A 125 13.71 -25.74 25.86
C THR A 125 13.39 -24.25 25.95
N TYR A 126 14.22 -23.40 25.32
CA TYR A 126 13.99 -21.97 25.26
C TYR A 126 12.75 -21.62 24.43
N TYR A 127 12.57 -22.30 23.29
CA TYR A 127 11.40 -22.16 22.43
C TYR A 127 10.09 -22.43 23.18
N ILE A 128 10.01 -23.57 23.89
CA ILE A 128 8.80 -23.91 24.66
C ILE A 128 8.57 -22.90 25.78
N ARG A 129 9.61 -22.61 26.57
CA ARG A 129 9.46 -21.79 27.77
C ARG A 129 9.13 -20.34 27.42
N GLU A 130 9.88 -19.72 26.52
CA GLU A 130 9.72 -18.29 26.21
C GLU A 130 8.66 -18.04 25.15
N PHE A 131 8.77 -18.65 23.96
CA PHE A 131 7.89 -18.33 22.83
C PHE A 131 6.49 -18.92 22.99
N LYS A 132 6.38 -20.19 23.40
CA LYS A 132 5.07 -20.83 23.64
C LYS A 132 4.50 -20.60 25.04
N GLY A 133 5.35 -20.21 25.99
CA GLY A 133 4.96 -19.94 27.37
C GLY A 133 4.85 -18.44 27.64
N VAL A 134 5.97 -17.83 28.03
CA VAL A 134 6.03 -16.45 28.56
C VAL A 134 5.41 -15.42 27.61
N TYR A 135 5.87 -15.37 26.36
CA TYR A 135 5.44 -14.34 25.40
C TYR A 135 4.01 -14.59 24.91
N LEU A 136 3.69 -15.83 24.51
CA LEU A 136 2.33 -16.17 24.06
C LEU A 136 1.28 -15.89 25.14
N ASN A 137 1.56 -16.22 26.40
CA ASN A 137 0.63 -15.95 27.50
C ASN A 137 0.47 -14.45 27.77
N ALA A 138 1.53 -13.66 27.59
CA ALA A 138 1.45 -12.20 27.69
C ALA A 138 0.55 -11.62 26.58
N ILE A 139 0.73 -12.09 25.33
CA ILE A 139 -0.07 -11.66 24.17
C ILE A 139 -1.54 -12.03 24.36
N LYS A 140 -1.84 -13.30 24.67
CA LYS A 140 -3.22 -13.76 24.90
C LYS A 140 -3.91 -13.02 26.03
N ALA A 141 -3.19 -12.76 27.12
CA ALA A 141 -3.75 -12.02 28.24
C ALA A 141 -4.06 -10.57 27.86
N ALA A 142 -3.20 -9.89 27.08
CA ALA A 142 -3.47 -8.54 26.60
C ALA A 142 -4.70 -8.50 25.68
N LEU A 143 -4.77 -9.41 24.71
CA LEU A 143 -5.89 -9.51 23.75
C LEU A 143 -7.24 -9.86 24.42
N SER A 144 -7.21 -10.56 25.56
CA SER A 144 -8.43 -10.88 26.29
C SER A 144 -9.00 -9.70 27.09
N ASN A 145 -8.18 -8.68 27.35
CA ASN A 145 -8.56 -7.55 28.21
C ASN A 145 -8.72 -6.24 27.44
N VAL A 146 -8.15 -6.13 26.24
CA VAL A 146 -8.01 -4.87 25.53
C VAL A 146 -8.17 -5.07 24.02
N GLU A 147 -8.63 -4.03 23.32
CA GLU A 147 -8.64 -3.98 21.85
C GLU A 147 -7.25 -4.23 21.27
N GLU A 148 -7.22 -4.83 20.07
CA GLU A 148 -6.02 -5.22 19.33
C GLU A 148 -5.31 -4.02 18.68
N THR A 149 -5.08 -2.97 19.46
CA THR A 149 -4.31 -1.80 19.04
C THR A 149 -2.92 -1.86 19.68
N PRO A 150 -1.83 -1.55 18.94
CA PRO A 150 -0.47 -1.69 19.46
C PRO A 150 -0.20 -0.88 20.75
N LEU A 151 -0.73 0.34 20.83
CA LEU A 151 -0.57 1.22 22.00
C LEU A 151 -1.32 0.71 23.22
N THR A 152 -2.52 0.16 23.03
CA THR A 152 -3.37 -0.32 24.13
C THR A 152 -2.79 -1.62 24.69
N ILE A 153 -2.29 -2.52 23.83
CA ILE A 153 -1.56 -3.72 24.22
C ILE A 153 -0.27 -3.36 24.98
N ARG A 154 0.54 -2.41 24.48
CA ARG A 154 1.75 -1.95 25.17
C ARG A 154 1.44 -1.44 26.58
N THR A 155 0.44 -0.57 26.69
CA THR A 155 0.06 0.04 27.97
C THR A 155 -0.38 -1.03 28.97
N TRP A 156 -1.27 -1.94 28.56
CA TRP A 156 -1.72 -3.03 29.42
C TRP A 156 -0.59 -3.95 29.84
N LEU A 157 0.33 -4.27 28.93
CA LEU A 157 1.50 -5.10 29.25
C LEU A 157 2.41 -4.41 30.27
N LEU A 158 2.65 -3.11 30.16
CA LEU A 158 3.45 -2.34 31.13
C LEU A 158 2.81 -2.31 32.52
N ASP A 159 1.48 -2.27 32.59
CA ASP A 159 0.75 -2.23 33.87
C ASP A 159 0.69 -3.61 34.56
N ASN A 160 0.73 -4.71 33.80
CA ASN A 160 0.43 -6.06 34.30
C ASN A 160 1.60 -7.05 34.25
N ARG A 161 2.75 -6.68 33.66
CA ARG A 161 3.91 -7.55 33.47
C ARG A 161 5.21 -6.81 33.76
N CYS A 162 6.29 -7.56 33.98
CA CYS A 162 7.60 -6.94 34.24
C CYS A 162 8.19 -6.35 32.95
N ARG A 163 8.82 -5.17 33.06
CA ARG A 163 9.35 -4.40 31.91
C ARG A 163 10.24 -5.23 30.97
N ARG A 164 11.04 -6.14 31.51
CA ARG A 164 11.89 -7.05 30.71
C ARG A 164 11.05 -7.96 29.80
N ILE A 165 10.02 -8.60 30.36
CA ILE A 165 9.10 -9.44 29.57
C ILE A 165 8.36 -8.59 28.56
N VAL A 166 7.90 -7.39 28.95
CA VAL A 166 7.18 -6.48 28.04
C VAL A 166 8.05 -6.09 26.86
N LYS A 167 9.28 -5.62 27.10
CA LYS A 167 10.21 -5.23 26.03
C LYS A 167 10.49 -6.40 25.09
N HIS A 168 10.82 -7.57 25.63
CA HIS A 168 11.09 -8.75 24.80
C HIS A 168 9.86 -9.22 24.03
N THR A 169 8.67 -9.14 24.61
CA THR A 169 7.42 -9.52 23.94
C THR A 169 7.17 -8.57 22.76
N LEU A 170 7.26 -7.25 22.98
CA LEU A 170 7.05 -6.24 21.95
C LEU A 170 8.09 -6.32 20.82
N ILE A 171 9.37 -6.51 21.14
CA ILE A 171 10.43 -6.76 20.11
C ILE A 171 10.10 -8.00 19.28
N ASN A 172 9.63 -9.08 19.90
CA ASN A 172 9.30 -10.29 19.16
C ASN A 172 8.03 -10.12 18.32
N ILE A 173 7.04 -9.35 18.78
CA ILE A 173 5.86 -8.99 17.98
C ILE A 173 6.26 -8.14 16.77
N ASP A 174 7.13 -7.16 16.97
CA ASP A 174 7.68 -6.32 15.91
C ASP A 174 8.44 -7.15 14.86
N LYS A 175 9.33 -8.06 15.30
CA LYS A 175 10.01 -9.02 14.41
C LYS A 175 9.01 -9.93 13.67
N ALA A 176 7.91 -10.32 14.31
CA ALA A 176 6.85 -11.11 13.68
C ALA A 176 6.11 -10.33 12.57
N HIS A 177 5.77 -9.07 12.83
CA HIS A 177 5.16 -8.19 11.83
C HIS A 177 6.12 -7.88 10.69
N THR A 178 7.39 -7.61 10.98
CA THR A 178 8.42 -7.43 9.95
C THR A 178 8.57 -8.67 9.06
N LEU A 179 8.50 -9.87 9.64
CA LEU A 179 8.50 -11.13 8.88
C LEU A 179 7.25 -11.26 7.99
N ALA A 180 6.07 -10.96 8.54
CA ALA A 180 4.81 -10.98 7.80
C ALA A 180 4.81 -9.96 6.64
N LEU A 181 5.35 -8.77 6.87
CA LEU A 181 5.52 -7.72 5.86
C LEU A 181 6.46 -8.17 4.74
N LYS A 182 7.60 -8.79 5.07
CA LYS A 182 8.53 -9.38 4.09
C LYS A 182 7.90 -10.50 3.25
N ARG A 183 6.94 -11.24 3.83
CA ARG A 183 6.17 -12.27 3.12
C ARG A 183 4.96 -11.70 2.38
N GLY A 184 4.75 -10.38 2.44
CA GLY A 184 3.60 -9.70 1.85
C GLY A 184 2.26 -10.09 2.48
N LEU A 185 2.26 -10.59 3.71
CA LEU A 185 1.06 -11.02 4.43
C LEU A 185 0.31 -9.85 5.07
N ILE A 186 1.06 -8.84 5.50
CA ILE A 186 0.54 -7.56 6.00
C ILE A 186 1.13 -6.40 5.20
N THR A 187 0.48 -5.24 5.23
CA THR A 187 0.87 -4.04 4.48
C THR A 187 1.74 -3.09 5.30
N VAL A 188 1.53 -3.03 6.61
CA VAL A 188 2.20 -2.10 7.52
C VAL A 188 2.59 -2.85 8.80
N ASN A 189 3.77 -2.56 9.33
CA ASN A 189 4.16 -2.99 10.67
C ASN A 189 3.66 -1.97 11.70
N LEU A 190 2.67 -2.37 12.49
CA LEU A 190 2.07 -1.50 13.51
C LEU A 190 2.85 -1.49 14.83
N TYR A 191 3.86 -2.37 14.99
CA TYR A 191 4.65 -2.52 16.21
C TYR A 191 6.07 -1.98 16.09
N ASP A 192 6.40 -1.35 14.95
CA ASP A 192 7.71 -0.76 14.69
C ASP A 192 8.04 0.32 15.74
N GLY A 193 9.21 0.20 16.37
CA GLY A 193 9.72 1.14 17.37
C GLY A 193 8.95 1.20 18.72
N ILE A 194 7.90 0.41 18.92
CA ILE A 194 7.05 0.48 20.13
C ILE A 194 7.80 0.11 21.43
N ALA A 195 8.84 -0.72 21.31
CA ALA A 195 9.63 -1.20 22.42
C ALA A 195 10.83 -0.30 22.77
N ASP A 196 11.17 0.68 21.93
CA ASP A 196 12.42 1.45 22.04
C ASP A 196 12.44 2.31 23.29
N ASP A 197 11.30 2.90 23.63
CA ASP A 197 11.13 3.75 24.81
C ASP A 197 11.14 2.97 26.14
N ILE A 198 11.19 1.63 26.11
CA ILE A 198 11.18 0.81 27.32
C ILE A 198 12.61 0.64 27.83
N ASP A 199 12.99 1.46 28.79
CA ASP A 199 14.26 1.29 29.48
C ASP A 199 14.20 0.12 30.46
N ILE A 200 15.16 -0.79 30.32
CA ILE A 200 15.44 -1.84 31.29
C ILE A 200 16.71 -1.38 31.99
N SER A 201 16.59 -0.55 33.03
CA SER A 201 17.77 -0.16 33.80
C SER A 201 18.34 -1.43 34.45
N VAL A 202 19.41 -1.97 33.90
CA VAL A 202 20.18 -3.04 34.52
C VAL A 202 21.04 -2.37 35.58
N LYS A 203 20.52 -2.24 36.81
CA LYS A 203 21.40 -1.98 37.96
C LYS A 203 22.27 -3.23 38.13
N GLY A 204 23.50 -3.13 37.62
CA GLY A 204 24.67 -3.94 37.93
C GLY A 204 24.48 -5.45 37.92
N ASN A 205 24.88 -6.09 36.82
CA ASN A 205 25.73 -7.28 36.86
C ASN A 205 26.15 -7.63 35.42
N ASN A 206 27.44 -7.44 35.14
CA ASN A 206 28.08 -7.90 33.92
C ASN A 206 27.94 -9.42 33.81
N THR A 207 26.91 -9.87 33.10
CA THR A 207 26.85 -11.23 32.56
C THR A 207 26.54 -11.06 31.09
N ILE A 208 27.58 -11.08 30.26
CA ILE A 208 27.45 -11.09 28.81
C ILE A 208 26.74 -12.39 28.45
N ASN A 209 25.46 -12.31 28.07
CA ASN A 209 24.78 -13.44 27.46
C ASN A 209 25.24 -13.50 25.99
N GLN A 210 25.79 -14.65 25.57
CA GLN A 210 26.26 -14.94 24.19
C GLN A 210 25.25 -14.68 23.06
N LEU A 211 24.03 -14.24 23.35
CA LEU A 211 22.99 -13.92 22.37
C LEU A 211 23.13 -12.53 21.75
N ASP A 212 23.85 -11.61 22.39
CA ASP A 212 24.06 -10.25 21.86
C ASP A 212 25.11 -10.20 20.73
N VAL A 213 25.82 -11.31 20.48
CA VAL A 213 26.89 -11.39 19.45
C VAL A 213 26.34 -11.85 18.09
N ILE A 214 25.12 -12.39 18.01
CA ILE A 214 24.64 -13.02 16.76
C ILE A 214 24.12 -11.97 15.75
N GLU A 215 23.82 -10.74 16.16
CA GLU A 215 23.33 -9.69 15.24
C GLU A 215 24.44 -9.01 14.42
N GLU A 216 25.73 -9.16 14.77
CA GLU A 216 26.84 -8.54 14.00
C GLU A 216 27.45 -9.45 12.91
N ASP A 217 27.34 -10.78 13.01
CA ASP A 217 28.02 -11.70 12.08
C ASP A 217 27.26 -11.99 10.77
N LEU A 218 26.04 -11.47 10.60
CA LEU A 218 25.25 -11.71 9.39
C LEU A 218 25.64 -10.80 8.20
N HIS A 219 26.56 -9.84 8.41
CA HIS A 219 27.12 -9.03 7.34
C HIS A 219 28.40 -9.62 6.70
N LEU A 220 28.98 -10.70 7.24
CA LEU A 220 30.22 -11.27 6.70
C LEU A 220 30.03 -12.45 5.73
N PHE A 221 28.83 -13.03 5.61
CA PHE A 221 28.61 -14.24 4.80
C PHE A 221 28.22 -13.99 3.33
N ARG A 222 28.26 -12.74 2.84
CA ARG A 222 27.85 -12.43 1.45
C ARG A 222 28.97 -12.22 0.43
N ILE A 223 30.20 -12.65 0.71
CA ILE A 223 31.34 -12.48 -0.23
C ILE A 223 31.92 -13.79 -0.81
N CYS A 224 31.57 -14.99 -0.32
CA CYS A 224 32.11 -16.23 -0.89
C CYS A 224 31.02 -17.17 -1.42
N SER A 225 30.48 -16.84 -2.60
CA SER A 225 29.94 -17.87 -3.51
C SER A 225 29.98 -17.36 -4.96
N THR A 226 31.17 -16.99 -5.40
CA THR A 226 31.54 -16.98 -6.82
C THR A 226 32.84 -17.76 -6.92
N ILE A 227 32.73 -19.01 -7.36
CA ILE A 227 33.63 -19.85 -8.17
C ILE A 227 33.05 -21.26 -8.15
#